data_AF-B1V0J0-F1
#
_entry.id   AF-B1V0J0-F1
#
_cell.length_a   1.000
_cell.length_b   1.000
_cell.length_c   1.000
_cell.angle_alpha   90.00
_cell.angle_beta   90.00
_cell.angle_gamma   90.00
#
_symmetry.space_group_name_H-M   'P 1'
#
loop_
_entity.id
_entity.type
_entity.pdbx_description
1 polymer ?
#
loop_
_entity_poly.entity_id
_entity_poly.type
_entity_poly.pdbx_seq_one_letter_code
_entity_poly.pdbx_strand_id
1 'polypeptide(L)'
;MPKLLIPAIIFITLALIFYTIGVWSEHRAGILKKKHVIIFWCGLVCDTLGTYTMSRIVAAGTDKGITPTDLLIHQSTGMLAIILMLIHAVWATIVLNRGSEKAKAIFHKFSLVVWFIWLIPYFVGMYIGMTS
;
A
#
# COMPACT_ATOMS: atom_id res chain seq x y z
N MET A 1 16.19 -2.19 -20.68
CA MET A 1 15.28 -2.15 -19.52
C MET A 1 14.18 -1.14 -19.80
N PRO A 2 12.90 -1.46 -19.56
CA PRO A 2 11.81 -0.51 -19.72
C PRO A 2 12.11 0.69 -18.82
N LYS A 3 12.12 1.90 -19.37
CA LYS A 3 12.45 3.14 -18.63
C LYS A 3 11.57 3.36 -17.38
N LEU A 4 10.48 2.61 -17.27
CA LEU A 4 9.48 2.66 -16.21
C LEU A 4 9.65 1.58 -15.12
N LEU A 5 10.48 0.53 -15.31
CA LEU A 5 10.64 -0.52 -14.28
C LEU A 5 11.32 -0.01 -13.02
N ILE A 6 12.43 0.74 -13.17
CA ILE A 6 13.17 1.31 -12.04
C ILE A 6 12.26 2.20 -11.17
N PRO A 7 11.52 3.18 -11.72
CA PRO A 7 10.61 3.98 -10.90
C PRO A 7 9.45 3.15 -10.30
N ALA A 8 8.92 2.15 -11.00
CA ALA A 8 7.89 1.26 -10.44
C ALA A 8 8.38 0.52 -9.19
N ILE A 9 9.59 -0.06 -9.24
CA ILE A 9 10.22 -0.76 -8.11
C ILE A 9 10.47 0.21 -6.95
N ILE A 10 10.94 1.42 -7.24
CA ILE A 10 11.16 2.45 -6.22
C ILE A 10 9.85 2.81 -5.53
N PHE A 11 8.78 3.10 -6.28
CA PHE A 11 7.49 3.49 -5.71
C PHE A 11 6.85 2.40 -4.87
N ILE A 12 6.85 1.14 -5.32
CA ILE A 12 6.26 0.05 -4.56
C ILE A 12 7.07 -0.29 -3.30
N THR A 13 8.40 -0.16 -3.37
CA THR A 13 9.27 -0.34 -2.20
C THR A 13 9.06 0.78 -1.19
N LEU A 14 8.94 2.02 -1.65
CA LEU A 14 8.60 3.15 -0.79
C LEU A 14 7.22 3.00 -0.16
N ALA A 15 6.23 2.48 -0.90
CA ALA A 15 4.90 2.18 -0.35
C ALA A 15 4.99 1.18 0.81
N LEU A 16 5.73 0.08 0.63
CA LEU A 16 5.98 -0.90 1.69
C LEU A 16 6.67 -0.27 2.90
N ILE A 17 7.73 0.50 2.68
CA ILE A 17 8.50 1.14 3.76
C ILE A 17 7.62 2.13 4.53
N PHE A 18 6.96 3.06 3.83
CA PHE A 18 6.13 4.06 4.48
C PHE A 18 4.97 3.42 5.22
N TYR A 19 4.30 2.44 4.62
CA TYR A 19 3.14 1.82 5.26
C TYR A 19 3.55 1.02 6.50
N THR A 20 4.64 0.25 6.40
CA THR A 20 5.19 -0.48 7.55
C THR A 20 5.65 0.46 8.65
N ILE A 21 6.41 1.51 8.33
CA ILE A 21 6.85 2.51 9.33
C ILE A 21 5.63 3.21 9.94
N GLY A 22 4.62 3.56 9.16
CA GLY A 22 3.40 4.21 9.65
C GLY A 22 2.71 3.38 10.72
N VAL A 23 2.48 2.09 10.42
CA VAL A 23 1.75 1.18 11.32
C VAL A 23 2.58 0.80 12.54
N TRP A 24 3.86 0.48 12.37
CA TRP A 24 4.72 0.09 13.50
C TRP A 24 5.12 1.26 14.39
N SER A 25 5.33 2.45 13.82
CA SER A 25 5.56 3.68 14.59
C SER A 25 4.32 4.06 15.40
N GLU A 26 3.13 3.90 14.81
CA GLU A 26 1.87 4.14 15.49
C GLU A 26 1.61 3.12 16.60
N HIS A 27 1.88 1.84 16.35
CA HIS A 27 1.82 0.78 17.35
C HIS A 27 2.76 1.05 18.53
N ARG A 28 4.01 1.43 18.26
CA ARG A 28 4.99 1.77 19.30
C ARG A 28 4.62 3.04 20.08
N ALA A 29 4.01 4.02 19.42
CA ALA A 29 3.55 5.24 20.08
C ALA A 29 2.33 5.01 20.97
N GLY A 30 1.57 3.93 20.74
CA GLY A 30 0.35 3.59 21.48
C GLY A 30 -0.81 4.58 21.29
N ILE A 31 -0.62 5.63 20.48
CA ILE A 31 -1.61 6.66 20.20
C ILE A 31 -1.43 7.20 18.78
N LEU A 32 -2.56 7.40 18.09
CA LEU A 32 -2.58 8.01 16.77
C LEU A 32 -2.17 9.49 16.83
N LYS A 33 -1.12 9.84 16.09
CA LYS A 33 -0.59 11.21 15.96
C LYS A 33 -0.64 11.68 14.51
N LYS A 34 -0.61 13.00 14.30
CA LYS A 34 -0.59 13.62 12.96
C LYS A 34 0.52 13.10 12.05
N LYS A 35 1.69 12.79 12.61
CA LYS A 35 2.83 12.23 11.86
C LYS A 35 2.48 10.87 11.22
N HIS A 36 1.72 10.02 11.91
CA HIS A 36 1.34 8.69 11.38
C HIS A 36 0.38 8.84 10.19
N VAL A 37 -0.60 9.75 10.32
CA VAL A 37 -1.54 10.05 9.23
C VAL A 37 -0.82 10.54 7.97
N ILE A 38 0.16 11.45 8.13
CA ILE A 38 0.97 11.92 6.99
C ILE A 38 1.70 10.74 6.32
N ILE A 39 2.29 9.84 7.11
CA ILE A 39 2.99 8.65 6.59
C ILE A 39 2.02 7.71 5.87
N PHE A 40 0.80 7.50 6.38
CA PHE A 40 -0.22 6.69 5.69
C PHE A 40 -0.61 7.26 4.33
N TRP A 41 -0.81 8.58 4.25
CA TRP A 41 -1.08 9.25 2.97
C TRP A 41 0.10 9.16 2.00
N CYS A 42 1.34 9.34 2.48
CA CYS A 42 2.54 9.13 1.66
C CYS A 42 2.62 7.70 1.13
N GLY A 43 2.39 6.70 1.98
CA GLY A 43 2.33 5.29 1.58
C GLY A 43 1.29 5.04 0.49
N LEU A 44 0.07 5.57 0.65
CA LEU A 44 -1.01 5.43 -0.33
C LEU A 44 -0.66 6.06 -1.69
N VAL A 45 -0.05 7.24 -1.68
CA VAL A 45 0.39 7.91 -2.92
C VAL A 45 1.47 7.08 -3.61
N CYS A 46 2.46 6.58 -2.86
CA CYS A 46 3.49 5.71 -3.41
C CYS A 46 2.89 4.41 -3.98
N ASP A 47 1.94 3.78 -3.30
CA ASP A 47 1.30 2.52 -3.74
C ASP A 47 0.49 2.74 -5.03
N THR A 48 -0.25 3.84 -5.09
CA THR A 48 -1.02 4.23 -6.27
C THR A 48 -0.12 4.52 -7.46
N LEU A 49 0.98 5.27 -7.25
CA LEU A 49 1.95 5.57 -8.30
C LEU A 49 2.71 4.33 -8.77
N GLY A 50 3.06 3.43 -7.85
CA GLY A 50 3.68 2.14 -8.14
C GLY A 50 2.77 1.28 -9.02
N THR A 51 1.53 1.05 -8.58
CA THR A 51 0.52 0.27 -9.30
C THR A 51 0.18 0.89 -10.66
N TYR A 52 0.08 2.22 -10.74
CA TYR A 52 -0.13 2.93 -12.01
C TYR A 52 1.05 2.70 -12.97
N THR A 53 2.29 2.87 -12.50
CA THR A 53 3.49 2.69 -13.32
C THR A 53 3.61 1.25 -13.80
N MET A 54 3.36 0.26 -12.93
CA MET A 54 3.32 -1.16 -13.29
C MET A 54 2.28 -1.44 -14.37
N SER A 55 1.06 -0.89 -14.23
CA SER A 55 0.01 -1.05 -15.24
C SER A 55 0.40 -0.48 -16.61
N ARG A 56 1.17 0.62 -16.64
CA ARG A 56 1.71 1.20 -17.88
C ARG A 56 2.79 0.34 -18.53
N ILE A 57 3.59 -0.39 -17.73
CA ILE A 57 4.63 -1.30 -18.24
C ILE A 57 3.99 -2.51 -18.92
N VAL A 58 2.98 -3.11 -18.27
CA VAL A 58 2.19 -4.20 -18.88
C VAL A 58 1.51 -3.73 -20.17
N ALA A 59 0.85 -2.56 -20.14
CA ALA A 59 0.15 -2.03 -21.32
C ALA A 59 1.11 -1.70 -22.49
N ALA A 60 2.38 -1.41 -22.20
CA ALA A 60 3.41 -1.21 -23.22
C ALA A 60 3.94 -2.53 -23.83
N GLY A 61 3.36 -3.68 -23.47
CA GLY A 61 3.69 -5.00 -24.04
C GLY A 61 5.11 -5.46 -23.74
N THR A 62 5.70 -4.98 -22.65
CA THR A 62 7.14 -5.14 -22.39
C THR A 62 7.48 -6.47 -21.69
N ASP A 63 6.50 -7.18 -21.14
CA ASP A 63 6.67 -8.48 -20.48
C ASP A 63 5.93 -9.57 -21.25
N LYS A 64 6.68 -10.45 -21.93
CA LYS A 64 6.14 -11.55 -22.75
C LYS A 64 5.75 -12.80 -21.95
N GLY A 65 6.01 -12.82 -20.64
CA GLY A 65 5.74 -13.95 -19.74
C GLY A 65 4.54 -13.78 -18.81
N ILE A 66 3.96 -12.58 -18.70
CA ILE A 66 2.78 -12.33 -17.86
C ILE A 66 1.53 -12.85 -18.57
N THR A 67 0.83 -13.81 -17.95
CA THR A 67 -0.44 -14.31 -18.49
C THR A 67 -1.57 -13.31 -18.24
N PRO A 68 -2.65 -13.31 -19.05
CA PRO A 68 -3.84 -12.49 -18.78
C PRO A 68 -4.45 -12.77 -17.39
N THR A 69 -4.33 -14.00 -16.90
CA THR A 69 -4.78 -14.41 -15.57
C THR A 69 -3.93 -13.79 -14.46
N ASP A 70 -2.60 -13.77 -14.60
CA ASP A 70 -1.71 -13.13 -13.63
C ASP A 70 -1.96 -11.63 -13.55
N LEU A 71 -2.20 -11.00 -14.70
CA LEU A 71 -2.53 -9.58 -14.76
C LEU A 71 -3.85 -9.28 -14.03
N LEU A 72 -4.89 -10.08 -14.25
CA LEU A 72 -6.18 -9.91 -13.58
C LEU A 72 -6.07 -10.11 -12.06
N ILE A 73 -5.31 -11.12 -11.63
CA ILE A 73 -5.05 -11.38 -10.20
C ILE A 73 -4.33 -10.17 -9.61
N HIS A 74 -3.19 -9.76 -10.18
CA HIS A 74 -2.42 -8.62 -9.69
C HIS A 74 -3.24 -7.33 -9.62
N GLN A 75 -3.98 -6.99 -10.69
CA GLN A 75 -4.77 -5.76 -10.74
C GLN A 75 -5.92 -5.77 -9.73
N SER A 76 -6.62 -6.89 -9.59
CA SER A 76 -7.72 -7.00 -8.63
C SER A 76 -7.24 -6.92 -7.19
N THR A 77 -6.18 -7.67 -6.84
CA THR A 77 -5.62 -7.66 -5.48
C THR A 77 -4.97 -6.31 -5.16
N GLY A 78 -4.24 -5.72 -6.11
CA GLY A 78 -3.63 -4.40 -5.95
C GLY A 78 -4.67 -3.28 -5.77
N MET A 79 -5.77 -3.31 -6.52
CA MET A 79 -6.86 -2.33 -6.35
C MET A 79 -7.55 -2.47 -4.99
N LEU A 80 -7.77 -3.70 -4.52
CA LEU A 80 -8.27 -3.94 -3.15
C LEU A 80 -7.31 -3.36 -2.10
N ALA A 81 -5.99 -3.49 -2.30
CA ALA A 81 -4.97 -2.92 -1.43
C ALA A 81 -5.08 -1.39 -1.32
N ILE A 82 -5.18 -0.70 -2.46
CA ILE A 82 -5.29 0.76 -2.54
C ILE A 82 -6.58 1.24 -1.87
N ILE A 83 -7.71 0.58 -2.12
CA ILE A 83 -9.00 0.92 -1.50
C ILE A 83 -8.90 0.76 0.03
N LEU A 84 -8.32 -0.35 0.48
CA LEU A 84 -8.12 -0.62 1.91
C LEU A 84 -7.24 0.45 2.57
N MET A 85 -6.11 0.81 1.94
CA MET A 85 -5.23 1.87 2.44
C MET A 85 -5.91 3.24 2.45
N LEU A 86 -6.72 3.55 1.43
CA LEU A 86 -7.47 4.80 1.37
C LEU A 86 -8.50 4.89 2.50
N ILE A 87 -9.29 3.84 2.70
CA ILE A 87 -10.24 3.76 3.82
C ILE A 87 -9.49 3.94 5.14
N HIS A 88 -8.35 3.28 5.30
CA HIS A 88 -7.53 3.39 6.50
C HIS A 88 -6.98 4.80 6.74
N ALA A 89 -6.43 5.45 5.71
CA ALA A 89 -5.88 6.81 5.81
C ALA A 89 -6.97 7.86 6.09
N VAL A 90 -8.13 7.73 5.45
CA VAL A 90 -9.31 8.58 5.72
C VAL A 90 -9.80 8.36 7.15
N TRP A 91 -9.93 7.11 7.59
CA TRP A 91 -10.34 6.80 8.96
C TRP A 91 -9.34 7.34 9.98
N ALA A 92 -8.04 7.16 9.76
CA ALA A 92 -6.99 7.73 10.61
C ALA A 92 -7.13 9.26 10.71
N THR A 93 -7.44 9.94 9.60
CA THR A 93 -7.66 11.39 9.57
C THR A 93 -8.91 11.78 10.38
N ILE A 94 -10.00 11.01 10.27
CA ILE A 94 -11.24 11.24 11.04
C ILE A 94 -10.99 11.03 12.55
N VAL A 95 -10.34 9.94 12.94
CA VAL A 95 -10.03 9.63 14.36
C VAL A 95 -9.07 10.64 14.95
N LEU A 96 -8.11 11.15 14.17
CA LEU A 96 -7.22 12.20 14.63
C LEU A 96 -7.98 13.52 14.93
N ASN A 97 -8.89 13.92 14.04
CA ASN A 97 -9.55 15.22 14.11
C ASN A 97 -10.79 15.23 15.02
N ARG A 98 -11.52 14.11 15.09
CA ARG A 98 -12.83 14.02 15.76
C ARG A 98 -12.94 12.87 16.75
N GLY A 99 -11.93 11.99 16.82
CA GLY A 99 -11.93 10.84 17.71
C GLY A 99 -11.62 11.21 19.16
N SER A 100 -12.17 10.43 20.09
CA SER A 100 -11.80 10.50 21.50
C SER A 100 -10.38 10.00 21.74
N GLU A 101 -9.79 10.35 22.88
CA GLU A 101 -8.47 9.84 23.27
C GLU A 101 -8.45 8.30 23.35
N LYS A 102 -9.57 7.68 23.75
CA LYS A 102 -9.74 6.22 23.71
C LYS A 102 -9.66 5.69 22.27
N ALA A 103 -10.33 6.33 21.32
CA ALA A 103 -10.31 5.93 19.91
C ALA A 103 -8.90 6.04 19.30
N LYS A 104 -8.18 7.13 19.60
CA LYS A 104 -6.78 7.31 19.18
C LYS A 104 -5.84 6.29 19.80
N ALA A 105 -6.09 5.88 21.05
CA ALA A 105 -5.26 4.91 21.77
C ALA A 105 -5.46 3.47 21.29
N ILE A 106 -6.63 3.11 20.74
CA ILE A 106 -6.90 1.75 20.24
C ILE A 106 -6.72 1.60 18.72
N PHE A 107 -6.50 2.70 17.99
CA PHE A 107 -6.42 2.71 16.52
C PHE A 107 -5.36 1.73 15.99
N HIS A 108 -4.22 1.62 16.66
CA HIS A 108 -3.11 0.73 16.27
C HIS A 108 -3.50 -0.74 16.11
N LYS A 109 -4.51 -1.21 16.86
CA LYS A 109 -5.00 -2.58 16.73
C LYS A 109 -5.65 -2.80 15.36
N PHE A 110 -6.41 -1.81 14.88
CA PHE A 110 -7.01 -1.84 13.56
C PHE A 110 -5.94 -1.65 12.46
N SER A 111 -5.00 -0.73 12.66
CA SER A 111 -3.90 -0.51 11.72
C SER A 111 -3.09 -1.78 11.45
N LEU A 112 -2.79 -2.57 12.47
CA LEU A 112 -2.10 -3.86 12.31
C LEU A 112 -2.89 -4.84 11.42
N VAL A 113 -4.20 -4.95 11.62
CA VAL A 113 -5.05 -5.85 10.81
C VAL A 113 -5.05 -5.41 9.35
N VAL A 114 -5.26 -4.12 9.10
CA VAL A 114 -5.24 -3.55 7.74
C VAL A 114 -3.87 -3.77 7.09
N TRP A 115 -2.78 -3.62 7.84
CA TRP A 115 -1.43 -3.88 7.37
C TRP A 115 -1.20 -5.33 6.94
N PHE A 116 -1.64 -6.30 7.74
CA PHE A 116 -1.53 -7.72 7.38
C PHE A 116 -2.33 -8.05 6.11
N ILE A 117 -3.52 -7.49 5.95
CA ILE A 117 -4.33 -7.70 4.75
C ILE A 117 -3.65 -7.09 3.51
N TRP A 118 -3.06 -5.90 3.64
CA TRP A 118 -2.33 -5.24 2.56
C TRP A 118 -1.05 -5.97 2.14
N LEU A 119 -0.42 -6.76 3.02
CA LEU A 119 0.75 -7.56 2.63
C LEU A 119 0.40 -8.65 1.61
N ILE A 120 -0.83 -9.18 1.62
CA ILE A 120 -1.28 -10.22 0.68
C ILE A 120 -1.10 -9.78 -0.79
N PRO A 121 -1.71 -8.67 -1.25
CA PRO A 121 -1.55 -8.21 -2.63
C PRO A 121 -0.10 -7.85 -2.97
N TYR A 122 0.68 -7.34 -2.01
CA TYR A 122 2.10 -7.05 -2.22
C TYR A 122 2.90 -8.33 -2.56
N PHE A 123 2.73 -9.40 -1.77
CA PHE A 123 3.40 -10.67 -2.02
C PHE A 123 2.88 -11.38 -3.28
N VAL A 124 1.58 -11.29 -3.57
CA VAL A 124 1.01 -11.81 -4.82
C VAL A 124 1.68 -11.15 -6.02
N GLY A 125 1.84 -9.82 -6.00
CA GLY A 125 2.48 -9.12 -7.11
C GLY A 125 3.98 -9.37 -7.23
N MET A 126 4.68 -9.50 -6.11
CA MET A 126 6.07 -9.92 -6.11
C MET A 126 6.24 -11.32 -6.71
N TYR A 127 5.40 -12.28 -6.31
CA TYR A 127 5.45 -13.65 -6.80
C TYR A 127 5.25 -13.69 -8.32
N ILE A 128 4.19 -13.05 -8.82
CA ILE A 128 3.92 -12.95 -10.26
C ILE A 128 5.12 -12.33 -10.99
N GLY A 129 5.70 -11.24 -10.48
CA GLY A 129 6.86 -10.59 -11.08
C GLY A 129 8.15 -11.43 -11.07
N MET A 130 8.28 -12.40 -10.15
CA MET A 130 9.43 -13.31 -10.09
C MET A 130 9.27 -14.55 -10.97
N THR A 131 8.03 -15.00 -11.21
CA THR A 131 7.74 -16.20 -12.00
C THR A 131 7.41 -15.93 -13.47
N SER A 132 7.24 -14.66 -13.85
CA SER A 132 6.95 -14.20 -15.22
C SER A 132 8.21 -13.89 -16.03
#